data_AF-A0A0N4TFV9-F1
#
_entry.id   AF-A0A0N4TFV9-F1
#
_cell.length_a   1.000
_cell.length_b   1.000
_cell.length_c   1.000
_cell.angle_alpha   90.00
_cell.angle_beta   90.00
_cell.angle_gamma   90.00
#
_symmetry.space_group_name_H-M   'P 1'
#
loop_
_entity.id
_entity.type
_entity.pdbx_description
1 polymer ?
#
loop_
_entity_poly.entity_id
_entity_poly.type
_entity_poly.pdbx_seq_one_letter_code
_entity_poly.pdbx_strand_id
1 'polypeptide(L)'
;CYLVLSFFFLPGIEFTPIAGGLLHYLQGFLLNNEILTEFEMVHFVLLDEIATKHSGLHIRLFKMLCELYDRQSKSQQPAEMIIAKQRSIIDRFVHLLSVGFALPVVEKINKMFQEGQIDVSLARYFAIDVLDIIEPPYSEEFIETFLPMVLNREIFDKLTMIKVPAATQFIQDITTETVGSNDEVEFNTNEVLSELNISD
;
A
#
# COMPACT_ATOMS: atom_id res chain seq x y z
N CYS A 1 -3.29 -17.11 22.31
CA CYS A 1 -3.16 -15.65 22.10
C CYS A 1 -4.42 -15.02 21.50
N TYR A 2 -4.97 -15.52 20.38
CA TYR A 2 -6.23 -15.02 19.78
C TYR A 2 -7.42 -14.89 20.75
N LEU A 3 -7.63 -15.89 21.63
CA LEU A 3 -8.73 -15.86 22.60
C LEU A 3 -8.60 -14.78 23.69
N VAL A 4 -7.38 -14.34 24.02
CA VAL A 4 -7.15 -13.29 25.05
C VAL A 4 -7.28 -11.89 24.42
N LEU A 5 -6.84 -11.73 23.16
CA LEU A 5 -7.07 -10.53 22.36
C LEU A 5 -8.55 -10.30 22.07
N SER A 6 -9.30 -11.36 21.69
CA SER A 6 -10.71 -11.21 21.33
C SER A 6 -11.65 -10.91 22.49
N PHE A 7 -11.43 -11.47 23.68
CA PHE A 7 -12.43 -11.40 24.76
C PHE A 7 -12.33 -10.16 25.65
N PHE A 8 -11.18 -9.46 25.70
CA PHE A 8 -10.99 -8.31 26.60
C PHE A 8 -10.46 -7.04 25.94
N PHE A 9 -9.66 -7.13 24.88
CA PHE A 9 -8.99 -5.95 24.30
C PHE A 9 -9.75 -5.32 23.13
N LEU A 10 -10.38 -6.13 22.27
CA LEU A 10 -11.12 -5.64 21.10
C LEU A 10 -12.30 -4.70 21.41
N PRO A 11 -13.07 -4.84 22.51
CA PRO A 11 -14.15 -3.90 22.85
C PRO A 11 -13.61 -2.53 23.28
N GLY A 12 -12.48 -2.51 23.98
CA GLY A 12 -11.86 -1.26 24.44
C GLY A 12 -11.30 -0.42 23.29
N ILE A 13 -10.82 -1.07 22.23
CA ILE A 13 -10.30 -0.39 21.03
C ILE A 13 -11.41 0.37 20.30
N GLU A 14 -12.70 0.08 20.49
CA GLU A 14 -13.78 0.86 19.87
C GLU A 14 -13.82 2.33 20.33
N PHE A 15 -13.22 2.66 21.48
CA PHE A 15 -13.14 4.02 21.96
C PHE A 15 -11.89 4.72 21.42
N THR A 16 -12.08 5.79 20.65
CA THR A 16 -10.99 6.56 20.02
C THR A 16 -9.89 7.02 21.00
N PRO A 17 -10.17 7.43 22.26
CA PRO A 17 -9.12 7.77 23.21
C PRO A 17 -8.23 6.56 23.58
N ILE A 18 -8.83 5.37 23.72
CA ILE A 18 -8.11 4.13 24.03
C ILE A 18 -7.27 3.73 22.81
N ALA A 19 -7.86 3.74 21.61
CA ALA A 19 -7.15 3.47 20.37
C ALA A 19 -6.00 4.46 20.13
N GLY A 20 -6.20 5.75 20.43
CA GLY A 20 -5.18 6.79 20.31
C GLY A 20 -4.04 6.63 21.33
N GLY A 21 -4.37 6.22 22.56
CA GLY A 21 -3.38 5.86 23.58
C GLY A 21 -2.59 4.61 23.21
N LEU A 22 -3.27 3.58 22.70
CA LEU A 22 -2.64 2.35 22.20
C LEU A 22 -1.73 2.64 21.01
N LEU A 23 -2.18 3.44 20.03
CA LEU A 23 -1.35 3.87 18.91
C LEU A 23 -0.10 4.62 19.39
N HIS A 24 -0.23 5.47 20.42
CA HIS A 24 0.92 6.15 21.00
C HIS A 24 1.91 5.19 21.65
N TYR A 25 1.41 4.20 22.40
CA TYR A 25 2.22 3.15 22.99
C TYR A 25 2.95 2.33 21.91
N LEU A 26 2.22 1.88 20.88
CA LEU A 26 2.78 1.12 19.77
C LEU A 26 3.82 1.94 19.00
N GLN A 27 3.57 3.23 18.77
CA GLN A 27 4.54 4.14 18.19
C GLN A 27 5.83 4.19 19.02
N GLY A 28 5.72 4.39 20.33
CA GLY A 28 6.87 4.41 21.23
C GLY A 28 7.61 3.08 21.26
N PHE A 29 6.88 1.96 21.29
CA PHE A 29 7.45 0.61 21.33
C PHE A 29 8.19 0.26 20.02
N LEU A 30 7.53 0.43 18.87
CA LEU A 30 8.06 0.05 17.56
C LEU A 30 9.19 0.98 17.09
N LEU A 31 9.19 2.25 17.52
CA LEU A 31 10.23 3.23 17.18
C LEU A 31 11.33 3.37 18.25
N ASN A 32 11.31 2.59 19.34
CA ASN A 32 12.39 2.66 20.33
C ASN A 32 13.69 2.01 19.82
N ASN A 33 14.84 2.66 20.02
CA ASN A 33 16.15 2.19 19.57
C ASN A 33 16.76 1.10 20.45
N GLU A 34 16.33 1.00 21.71
CA GLU A 34 16.98 0.13 22.71
C GLU A 34 16.40 -1.29 22.74
N ILE A 35 15.20 -1.49 22.18
CA ILE A 35 14.55 -2.79 22.13
C ILE A 35 14.92 -3.41 20.79
N LEU A 36 15.78 -4.44 20.82
CA LEU A 36 16.09 -5.31 19.69
C LEU A 36 14.80 -6.03 19.26
N THR A 37 13.96 -5.37 18.47
CA THR A 37 12.58 -5.84 18.28
C THR A 37 12.48 -6.58 16.95
N GLU A 38 12.34 -7.90 17.05
CA GLU A 38 11.59 -8.67 16.06
C GLU A 38 10.12 -8.24 16.16
N PHE A 39 9.52 -7.83 15.04
CA PHE A 39 8.13 -7.44 15.05
C PHE A 39 7.26 -8.66 15.35
N GLU A 40 6.56 -8.66 16.49
CA GLU A 40 5.51 -9.64 16.67
C GLU A 40 4.31 -9.26 15.79
N MET A 41 3.82 -10.22 15.02
CA MET A 41 2.62 -10.10 14.17
C MET A 41 1.43 -9.46 14.89
N VAL A 42 1.34 -9.66 16.21
CA VAL A 42 0.29 -9.09 17.06
C VAL A 42 0.27 -7.56 17.02
N HIS A 43 1.43 -6.89 16.99
CA HIS A 43 1.48 -5.43 16.94
C HIS A 43 0.89 -4.91 15.63
N PHE A 44 1.20 -5.55 14.50
CA PHE A 44 0.65 -5.19 13.21
C PHE A 44 -0.85 -5.43 13.11
N VAL A 45 -1.35 -6.55 13.66
CA VAL A 45 -2.80 -6.79 13.74
C VAL A 45 -3.50 -5.71 14.56
N LEU A 46 -2.90 -5.23 15.67
CA LEU A 46 -3.46 -4.14 16.44
C LEU A 46 -3.49 -2.81 15.66
N LEU A 47 -2.48 -2.54 14.84
CA LEU A 47 -2.47 -1.37 13.96
C LEU A 47 -3.58 -1.45 12.92
N ASP A 48 -3.79 -2.62 12.33
CA ASP A 48 -4.86 -2.85 11.36
C ASP A 48 -6.25 -2.67 11.98
N GLU A 49 -6.46 -3.20 13.19
CA GLU A 49 -7.71 -3.00 13.94
C GLU A 49 -7.97 -1.51 14.25
N ILE A 50 -6.91 -0.76 14.61
CA ILE A 50 -7.03 0.69 14.81
C ILE A 50 -7.41 1.38 13.50
N ALA A 51 -6.77 1.01 12.39
CA ALA A 51 -7.07 1.58 11.07
C ALA A 51 -8.52 1.30 10.66
N THR A 52 -9.00 0.07 10.84
CA THR A 52 -10.36 -0.32 10.47
C THR A 52 -11.43 0.42 11.30
N LYS A 53 -11.18 0.65 12.59
CA LYS A 53 -12.17 1.25 13.49
C LYS A 53 -12.10 2.78 13.57
N HIS A 54 -10.95 3.40 13.30
CA HIS A 54 -10.72 4.82 13.58
C HIS A 54 -10.08 5.58 12.41
N SER A 55 -10.90 6.08 11.48
CA SER A 55 -10.43 6.94 10.38
C SER A 55 -9.73 8.21 10.87
N GLY A 56 -10.16 8.77 12.01
CA GLY A 56 -9.51 9.93 12.62
C GLY A 56 -8.04 9.69 13.06
N LEU A 57 -7.59 8.45 13.12
CA LEU A 57 -6.21 8.08 13.47
C LEU A 57 -5.35 7.73 12.26
N HIS A 58 -5.91 7.62 11.05
CA HIS A 58 -5.21 7.20 9.84
C HIS A 58 -3.96 8.03 9.56
N ILE A 59 -4.05 9.36 9.62
CA ILE A 59 -2.91 10.26 9.38
C ILE A 59 -1.76 9.97 10.36
N ARG A 60 -2.08 9.72 11.63
CA ARG A 60 -1.07 9.45 12.66
C ARG A 60 -0.44 8.07 12.45
N LEU A 61 -1.27 7.07 12.16
CA LEU A 61 -0.82 5.71 11.85
C LEU A 61 0.09 5.71 10.61
N PHE A 62 -0.33 6.38 9.54
CA PHE A 62 0.42 6.52 8.30
C PHE A 62 1.80 7.15 8.53
N LYS A 63 1.89 8.24 9.28
CA LYS A 63 3.18 8.88 9.64
C LYS A 63 4.10 7.90 10.37
N MET A 64 3.58 7.18 11.35
CA MET A 64 4.35 6.17 12.07
C MET A 64 4.82 5.04 11.16
N LEU A 65 3.99 4.55 10.23
CA LEU A 65 4.40 3.53 9.26
C LEU A 65 5.51 4.04 8.33
N CYS A 66 5.46 5.30 7.90
CA CYS A 66 6.54 5.92 7.13
C CYS A 66 7.85 5.95 7.92
N GLU A 67 7.81 6.40 9.17
CA GLU A 67 8.97 6.43 10.08
C GLU A 67 9.54 5.02 10.31
N LEU A 68 8.67 4.02 10.48
CA LEU A 68 9.06 2.63 10.62
C LEU A 68 9.76 2.11 9.37
N TYR A 69 9.24 2.42 8.19
CA TYR A 69 9.84 2.01 6.91
C TYR A 69 11.24 2.61 6.74
N ASP A 70 11.38 3.93 6.96
CA ASP A 70 12.64 4.66 6.86
C ASP A 70 13.69 4.18 7.87
N ARG A 71 13.24 3.62 9.00
CA ARG A 71 14.12 2.99 9.96
C ARG A 71 14.59 1.62 9.49
N GLN A 72 13.70 0.80 8.92
CA GLN A 72 14.08 -0.52 8.41
C GLN A 72 15.11 -0.42 7.30
N SER A 73 14.98 0.57 6.40
CA SER A 73 15.95 0.78 5.31
C SER A 73 17.37 1.14 5.81
N LYS A 74 17.48 1.69 7.02
CA LYS A 74 18.76 2.07 7.66
C LYS A 74 19.30 1.03 8.64
N SER A 75 18.58 -0.09 8.81
CA SER A 75 18.96 -1.16 9.73
C SER A 75 20.24 -1.85 9.26
N GLN A 76 21.14 -2.22 10.18
CA GLN A 76 22.40 -2.94 9.87
C GLN A 76 22.17 -4.45 9.67
N GLN A 77 21.00 -4.82 9.16
CA GLN A 77 20.55 -6.19 9.00
C GLN A 77 20.85 -6.71 7.58
N PRO A 78 20.87 -8.04 7.36
CA PRO A 78 20.95 -8.59 6.01
C PRO A 78 19.81 -8.07 5.14
N ALA A 79 20.10 -7.81 3.86
CA ALA A 79 19.15 -7.21 2.92
C ALA A 79 17.82 -8.00 2.84
N GLU A 80 17.88 -9.33 2.86
CA GLU A 80 16.69 -10.20 2.85
C GLU A 80 15.76 -9.94 4.05
N MET A 81 16.33 -9.75 5.25
CA MET A 81 15.54 -9.46 6.44
C MET A 81 14.97 -8.04 6.41
N ILE A 82 15.71 -7.07 5.86
CA ILE A 82 15.21 -5.71 5.64
C ILE A 82 14.00 -5.74 4.70
N ILE A 83 14.10 -6.45 3.57
CA ILE A 83 13.02 -6.57 2.59
C ILE A 83 11.79 -7.26 3.21
N ALA A 84 11.97 -8.33 3.98
CA ALA A 84 10.85 -9.01 4.66
C ALA A 84 10.13 -8.09 5.65
N LYS A 85 10.87 -7.26 6.39
CA LYS A 85 10.31 -6.28 7.33
C LYS A 85 9.63 -5.12 6.60
N GLN A 86 10.23 -4.63 5.52
CA GLN A 86 9.62 -3.60 4.67
C GLN A 86 8.31 -4.12 4.06
N ARG A 87 8.28 -5.35 3.56
CA ARG A 87 7.04 -5.98 3.07
C ARG A 87 5.93 -5.99 4.14
N SER A 88 6.27 -6.34 5.38
CA SER A 88 5.29 -6.31 6.48
C SER A 88 4.70 -4.93 6.75
N ILE A 89 5.42 -3.85 6.43
CA ILE A 89 4.95 -2.46 6.50
C ILE A 89 4.13 -2.10 5.26
N ILE A 90 4.54 -2.57 4.07
CA ILE A 90 3.77 -2.44 2.84
C ILE A 90 2.37 -3.05 2.99
N ASP A 91 2.26 -4.24 3.62
CA ASP A 91 0.95 -4.85 3.92
C ASP A 91 0.04 -3.91 4.73
N ARG A 92 0.61 -3.13 5.66
CA ARG A 92 -0.13 -2.15 6.47
C ARG A 92 -0.53 -0.92 5.66
N PHE A 93 0.27 -0.53 4.67
CA PHE A 93 -0.11 0.51 3.71
C PHE A 93 -1.27 0.06 2.83
N VAL A 94 -1.25 -1.18 2.32
CA VAL A 94 -2.37 -1.77 1.58
C VAL A 94 -3.62 -1.82 2.44
N HIS A 95 -3.51 -2.21 3.72
CA HIS A 95 -4.64 -2.18 4.65
C HIS A 95 -5.17 -0.77 4.92
N LEU A 96 -4.30 0.22 5.13
CA LEU A 96 -4.73 1.62 5.25
C LEU A 96 -5.48 2.11 4.01
N LEU A 97 -5.02 1.72 2.82
CA LEU A 97 -5.68 2.01 1.56
C LEU A 97 -7.08 1.37 1.51
N SER A 98 -7.20 0.09 1.87
CA SER A 98 -8.47 -0.65 1.84
C SER A 98 -9.53 -0.08 2.78
N VAL A 99 -9.13 0.57 3.87
CA VAL A 99 -10.04 1.23 4.82
C VAL A 99 -10.30 2.72 4.51
N GLY A 100 -9.93 3.18 3.31
CA GLY A 100 -10.30 4.50 2.79
C GLY A 100 -9.21 5.58 2.89
N PHE A 101 -7.95 5.23 3.17
CA PHE A 101 -6.82 6.16 3.20
C PHE A 101 -5.90 6.01 1.97
N ALA A 102 -6.50 5.90 0.78
CA ALA A 102 -5.82 5.48 -0.44
C ALA A 102 -4.81 6.50 -0.99
N LEU A 103 -5.24 7.74 -1.26
CA LEU A 103 -4.41 8.74 -1.97
C LEU A 103 -3.07 9.00 -1.28
N PRO A 104 -3.00 9.31 0.03
CA PRO A 104 -1.71 9.59 0.67
C PRO A 104 -0.77 8.38 0.66
N VAL A 105 -1.32 7.17 0.69
CA VAL A 105 -0.55 5.94 0.61
C VAL A 105 0.08 5.79 -0.78
N VAL A 106 -0.71 5.90 -1.85
CA VAL A 106 -0.21 5.76 -3.22
C VAL A 106 0.80 6.86 -3.54
N GLU A 107 0.51 8.12 -3.18
CA GLU A 107 1.43 9.26 -3.35
C GLU A 107 2.79 8.99 -2.69
N LYS A 108 2.77 8.46 -1.46
CA LYS A 108 4.01 8.15 -0.74
C LYS A 108 4.79 7.01 -1.38
N ILE A 109 4.13 5.93 -1.82
CA ILE A 109 4.83 4.83 -2.51
C ILE A 109 5.42 5.31 -3.84
N ASN A 110 4.67 6.08 -4.63
CA ASN A 110 5.18 6.69 -5.85
C ASN A 110 6.41 7.56 -5.60
N LYS A 111 6.33 8.44 -4.60
CA LYS A 111 7.47 9.28 -4.21
C LYS A 111 8.68 8.44 -3.79
N MET A 112 8.47 7.42 -2.97
CA MET A 112 9.55 6.52 -2.56
C MET A 112 10.17 5.79 -3.74
N PHE A 113 9.36 5.40 -4.73
CA PHE A 113 9.85 4.75 -5.95
C PHE A 113 10.69 5.70 -6.80
N GLN A 114 10.19 6.91 -7.03
CA GLN A 114 10.92 7.96 -7.77
C GLN A 114 12.23 8.36 -7.09
N GLU A 115 12.26 8.37 -5.75
CA GLU A 115 13.45 8.70 -4.95
C GLU A 115 14.41 7.48 -4.77
N GLY A 116 14.06 6.30 -5.28
CA GLY A 116 14.87 5.08 -5.13
C GLY A 116 14.93 4.54 -3.69
N GLN A 117 13.94 4.88 -2.85
CA GLN A 117 13.84 4.48 -1.44
C GLN A 117 13.11 3.13 -1.25
N ILE A 118 12.41 2.67 -2.27
CA ILE A 118 11.73 1.37 -2.30
C ILE A 118 12.30 0.55 -3.44
N ASP A 119 12.54 -0.73 -3.17
CA ASP A 119 12.96 -1.68 -4.19
C ASP A 119 11.81 -1.94 -5.19
N VAL A 120 12.16 -2.13 -6.46
CA VAL A 120 11.19 -2.40 -7.53
C VAL A 120 10.30 -3.59 -7.22
N SER A 121 10.84 -4.64 -6.56
CA SER A 121 10.05 -5.82 -6.17
C SER A 121 9.01 -5.51 -5.10
N LEU A 122 9.27 -4.57 -4.19
CA LEU A 122 8.33 -4.14 -3.16
C LEU A 122 7.26 -3.18 -3.72
N ALA A 123 7.66 -2.28 -4.63
CA ALA A 123 6.70 -1.44 -5.34
C ALA A 123 5.74 -2.28 -6.20
N ARG A 124 6.26 -3.30 -6.90
CA ARG A 124 5.43 -4.27 -7.64
C ARG A 124 4.51 -5.05 -6.71
N TYR A 125 5.02 -5.53 -5.58
CA TYR A 125 4.21 -6.24 -4.59
C TYR A 125 3.03 -5.38 -4.11
N PHE A 126 3.30 -4.12 -3.73
CA PHE A 126 2.25 -3.16 -3.38
C PHE A 126 1.22 -2.98 -4.50
N ALA A 127 1.69 -2.78 -5.74
CA ALA A 127 0.79 -2.54 -6.88
C ALA A 127 -0.14 -3.72 -7.16
N ILE A 128 0.39 -4.95 -7.11
CA ILE A 128 -0.39 -6.18 -7.30
C ILE A 128 -1.46 -6.29 -6.21
N ASP A 129 -1.08 -6.15 -4.94
CA ASP A 129 -2.03 -6.26 -3.83
C ASP A 129 -3.13 -5.18 -3.90
N VAL A 130 -2.79 -3.96 -4.33
CA VAL A 130 -3.78 -2.90 -4.54
C VAL A 130 -4.71 -3.26 -5.70
N LEU A 131 -4.18 -3.72 -6.83
CA LEU A 131 -4.97 -4.13 -7.99
C LEU A 131 -5.94 -5.27 -7.68
N ASP A 132 -5.58 -6.16 -6.75
CA ASP A 132 -6.43 -7.27 -6.33
C ASP A 132 -7.60 -6.85 -5.41
N ILE A 133 -7.57 -5.66 -4.82
CA ILE A 133 -8.61 -5.18 -3.87
C ILE A 133 -9.43 -3.99 -4.37
N ILE A 134 -9.02 -3.35 -5.46
CA ILE A 134 -9.76 -2.22 -6.05
C ILE A 134 -10.71 -2.69 -7.14
N GLU A 135 -11.86 -2.04 -7.24
CA GLU A 135 -12.88 -2.29 -8.25
C GLU A 135 -13.45 -0.95 -8.72
N PRO A 136 -13.94 -0.84 -9.98
CA PRO A 136 -14.57 0.38 -10.48
C PRO A 136 -15.91 0.67 -9.75
N PRO A 137 -16.39 1.93 -9.74
CA PRO A 137 -15.82 3.10 -10.42
C PRO A 137 -14.64 3.71 -9.64
N TYR A 138 -13.62 4.16 -10.38
CA TYR A 138 -12.44 4.82 -9.79
C TYR A 138 -12.62 6.34 -9.77
N SER A 139 -12.03 7.02 -8.78
CA SER A 139 -11.96 8.49 -8.81
C SER A 139 -10.84 8.96 -9.74
N GLU A 140 -11.04 10.11 -10.40
CA GLU A 140 -10.01 10.72 -11.25
C GLU A 140 -8.69 10.93 -10.50
N GLU A 141 -8.74 11.46 -9.28
CA GLU A 141 -7.56 11.64 -8.42
C GLU A 141 -6.81 10.32 -8.16
N PHE A 142 -7.54 9.22 -7.97
CA PHE A 142 -6.92 7.91 -7.76
C PHE A 142 -6.28 7.39 -9.04
N ILE A 143 -6.97 7.52 -10.18
CA ILE A 143 -6.44 7.13 -11.49
C ILE A 143 -5.14 7.90 -11.78
N GLU A 144 -5.17 9.23 -11.68
CA GLU A 144 -4.01 10.09 -11.94
C GLU A 144 -2.81 9.73 -11.05
N THR A 145 -3.08 9.33 -9.81
CA THR A 145 -2.03 8.99 -8.85
C THR A 145 -1.52 7.56 -9.06
N PHE A 146 -2.37 6.57 -9.27
CA PHE A 146 -1.99 5.15 -9.30
C PHE A 146 -1.58 4.65 -10.69
N LEU A 147 -2.20 5.16 -11.76
CA LEU A 147 -1.91 4.74 -13.14
C LEU A 147 -0.43 4.86 -13.54
N PRO A 148 0.32 5.93 -13.18
CA PRO A 148 1.74 6.03 -13.49
C PRO A 148 2.58 4.88 -12.94
N MET A 149 2.17 4.30 -11.80
CA MET A 149 2.86 3.15 -11.20
C MET A 149 2.60 1.87 -11.99
N VAL A 150 1.34 1.66 -12.43
CA VAL A 150 0.94 0.49 -13.22
C VAL A 150 1.58 0.53 -14.61
N LEU A 151 1.66 1.70 -15.24
CA LEU A 151 2.29 1.87 -16.56
C LEU A 151 3.83 1.83 -16.54
N ASN A 152 4.44 1.84 -15.35
CA ASN A 152 5.89 1.84 -15.24
C ASN A 152 6.49 0.46 -15.60
N ARG A 153 7.29 0.41 -16.67
CA ARG A 153 7.89 -0.84 -17.20
C ARG A 153 8.89 -1.51 -16.26
N GLU A 154 9.46 -0.79 -15.29
CA GLU A 154 10.33 -1.41 -14.27
C GLU A 154 9.50 -2.21 -13.27
N ILE A 155 8.32 -1.70 -12.92
CA ILE A 155 7.38 -2.34 -12.00
C ILE A 155 6.62 -3.45 -12.73
N PHE A 156 5.99 -3.12 -13.86
CA PHE A 156 5.25 -4.06 -14.69
C PHE A 156 5.89 -4.20 -16.07
N ASP A 157 6.77 -5.19 -16.21
CA ASP A 157 7.22 -5.63 -17.53
C ASP A 157 6.12 -6.43 -18.25
N LYS A 158 6.34 -6.73 -19.54
CA LYS A 158 5.38 -7.48 -20.36
C LYS A 158 4.99 -8.82 -19.72
N LEU A 159 5.95 -9.53 -19.12
CA LEU A 159 5.70 -10.81 -18.48
C LEU A 159 4.86 -10.68 -17.21
N THR A 160 5.10 -9.65 -16.40
CA THR A 160 4.33 -9.37 -15.18
C THR A 160 2.91 -8.96 -15.55
N MET A 161 2.73 -8.11 -16.57
CA MET A 161 1.39 -7.74 -17.06
C MET A 161 0.55 -8.96 -17.48
N ILE A 162 1.16 -9.93 -18.16
CA ILE A 162 0.47 -11.18 -18.53
C ILE A 162 0.11 -12.01 -17.29
N LYS A 163 0.96 -12.01 -16.26
CA LYS A 163 0.75 -12.78 -15.02
C LYS A 163 -0.25 -12.14 -14.07
N VAL A 164 -0.53 -10.85 -14.21
CA VAL A 164 -1.42 -10.07 -13.34
C VAL A 164 -2.59 -9.54 -14.17
N PRO A 165 -3.65 -10.34 -14.38
CA PRO A 165 -4.81 -9.93 -15.17
C PRO A 165 -5.46 -8.64 -14.66
N ALA A 166 -5.46 -8.44 -13.33
CA ALA A 166 -6.01 -7.25 -12.69
C ALA A 166 -5.35 -5.95 -13.20
N ALA A 167 -4.05 -5.96 -13.52
CA ALA A 167 -3.37 -4.78 -14.08
C ALA A 167 -3.89 -4.42 -15.48
N THR A 168 -4.15 -5.43 -16.32
CA THR A 168 -4.72 -5.23 -17.66
C THR A 168 -6.18 -4.79 -17.56
N GLN A 169 -6.95 -5.39 -16.64
CA GLN A 169 -8.34 -5.04 -16.39
C GLN A 169 -8.46 -3.58 -15.93
N PHE A 170 -7.64 -3.15 -14.99
CA PHE A 170 -7.61 -1.76 -14.51
C PHE A 170 -7.38 -0.76 -15.64
N ILE A 171 -6.43 -1.03 -16.55
CA ILE A 171 -6.19 -0.18 -17.72
C ILE A 171 -7.41 -0.17 -18.65
N GLN A 172 -8.03 -1.32 -18.88
CA GLN A 172 -9.24 -1.42 -19.71
C GLN A 172 -10.41 -0.62 -19.11
N ASP A 173 -10.67 -0.78 -17.82
CA ASP A 173 -11.75 -0.09 -17.11
C ASP A 173 -11.63 1.43 -17.27
N ILE A 174 -10.43 1.99 -17.04
CA ILE A 174 -10.15 3.43 -17.23
C ILE A 174 -10.39 3.85 -18.68
N THR A 175 -9.93 3.08 -19.66
CA THR A 175 -10.14 3.42 -21.08
C THR A 175 -11.60 3.38 -21.51
N THR A 176 -12.42 2.51 -20.89
CA THR A 176 -13.86 2.46 -21.18
C THR A 176 -14.62 3.63 -20.57
N GLU A 177 -14.20 4.10 -19.39
CA GLU A 177 -14.79 5.29 -18.75
C GLU A 177 -14.49 6.57 -19.54
N THR A 178 -13.28 6.73 -20.08
CA THR A 178 -12.90 7.92 -20.86
C THR A 178 -13.60 8.02 -22.22
N VAL A 179 -13.94 6.89 -22.85
CA VAL A 179 -14.69 6.89 -24.14
C VAL A 179 -16.18 7.23 -23.95
N GLY A 180 -16.71 7.12 -22.73
CA GLY A 180 -18.07 7.55 -22.39
C GLY A 180 -18.22 9.07 -22.17
N SER A 181 -17.11 9.77 -21.98
CA SER A 181 -17.02 11.22 -21.75
C SER A 181 -16.14 11.85 -22.83
N ASN A 182 -16.73 12.28 -23.95
CA ASN A 182 -16.02 13.06 -24.96
C ASN A 182 -15.32 14.27 -24.32
N ASP A 183 -13.99 14.24 -24.26
CA ASP A 183 -13.07 15.26 -24.80
C ASP A 183 -11.62 14.75 -24.67
N GLU A 184 -10.81 15.04 -25.68
CA GLU A 184 -9.48 14.48 -25.95
C GLU A 184 -8.51 14.51 -24.76
N VAL A 185 -8.15 13.33 -24.25
CA VAL A 185 -6.85 13.13 -23.60
C VAL A 185 -6.14 12.00 -24.32
N GLU A 186 -5.22 12.37 -25.21
CA GLU A 186 -4.26 11.49 -25.87
C GLU A 186 -3.26 10.98 -24.81
N PHE A 187 -3.71 10.09 -23.92
CA PHE A 187 -2.80 9.28 -23.11
C PHE A 187 -2.25 8.18 -23.99
N ASN A 188 -0.94 8.00 -23.95
CA ASN A 188 -0.17 7.05 -24.75
C ASN A 188 -0.40 5.57 -24.34
N THR A 189 -1.64 5.21 -23.98
CA THR A 189 -2.09 3.84 -23.67
C THR A 189 -2.14 2.97 -24.95
N ASN A 190 -2.31 3.60 -26.11
CA ASN A 190 -2.32 2.93 -27.40
C ASN A 190 -0.98 2.25 -27.73
N GLU A 191 0.16 2.73 -27.23
CA GLU A 191 1.47 2.10 -27.46
C GLU A 191 1.64 0.81 -26.61
N VAL A 192 1.04 0.76 -25.42
CA VAL A 192 1.10 -0.44 -24.54
C VAL A 192 0.13 -1.52 -25.02
N LEU A 193 -1.08 -1.16 -25.46
CA LEU A 193 -2.06 -2.12 -25.97
C LEU A 193 -1.74 -2.62 -27.39
N SER A 194 -1.15 -1.77 -28.26
CA SER A 194 -0.71 -2.21 -29.60
C SER A 194 0.50 -3.14 -29.56
N GLU A 195 1.42 -2.98 -28.60
CA GLU A 195 2.55 -3.91 -28.41
C GLU A 195 2.18 -5.26 -27.77
N LEU A 196 1.00 -5.38 -27.14
CA LEU A 196 0.48 -6.65 -26.61
C LEU A 196 -0.29 -7.46 -27.66
N ASN A 197 -0.69 -6.84 -28.77
CA ASN A 197 -1.44 -7.48 -29.87
C ASN A 197 -0.60 -7.80 -31.12
N ILE A 198 0.73 -7.78 -31.03
CA ILE A 198 1.61 -8.23 -32.11
C ILE A 198 2.54 -9.31 -31.58
N SER A 199 2.09 -10.57 -31.58
CA SER A 199 2.63 -11.69 -32.38
C SER A 199 2.00 -13.01 -31.93
N ASP A 200 1.65 -13.82 -32.93
CA ASP A 200 1.08 -15.17 -32.86
C ASP A 200 1.68 -16.11 -31.78
#